data_AF-X1IH69-F1
#
_entry.id   AF-X1IH69-F1
#
_cell.length_a   1.000
_cell.length_b   1.000
_cell.length_c   1.000
_cell.angle_alpha   90.00
_cell.angle_beta   90.00
_cell.angle_gamma   90.00
#
_symmetry.space_group_name_H-M   'P 1'
#
loop_
_entity.id
_entity.type
_entity.pdbx_description
1 polymer ?
#
loop_
_entity_poly.entity_id
_entity_poly.type
_entity_poly.pdbx_seq_one_letter_code
_entity_poly.pdbx_strand_id
1 'polypeptide(L)'
;RSVVPSVPRLPEAVHNARMRSMRGILTPAILAGAALLGGCSTFGAVYPPRPPATPGAPVADPMPSRVVAHIAVTSGGLRSQMDDAIPKKGDGAFTLLRSQRKYTWERTPAEISFSQGRVVLDTKVRATVDMPIGSLEFPLDVHVVAEPVLSTEYKVKLQSTEVKVVSADRRLKVADHVAGVFDSIAAELGAKLKDFSYDVRPSLEEAYARVSKPIDLPIGDAHGCATLKVLGIEAGPTVVADGLEKDVALVVAPEVTLPCASSDPP
;
A
#
# COMPACT_ATOMS: atom_id res chain seq x y z
N ARG A 1 -11.97 -33.34 -0.69
CA ARG A 1 -11.47 -33.91 -1.96
C ARG A 1 -11.71 -32.87 -3.04
N SER A 2 -10.67 -32.13 -3.44
CA SER A 2 -10.74 -31.18 -4.55
C SER A 2 -9.52 -31.43 -5.44
N VAL A 3 -9.78 -31.57 -6.74
CA VAL A 3 -8.86 -32.03 -7.77
C VAL A 3 -8.19 -30.81 -8.40
N VAL A 4 -6.86 -30.79 -8.39
CA VAL A 4 -6.04 -29.79 -9.09
C VAL A 4 -5.78 -30.29 -10.52
N PRO A 5 -6.01 -29.49 -11.58
CA PRO A 5 -5.60 -29.87 -12.92
C PRO A 5 -4.13 -29.49 -13.15
N SER A 6 -3.35 -30.48 -13.57
CA SER A 6 -1.95 -30.40 -13.97
C SER A 6 -1.82 -29.84 -15.39
N VAL A 7 -0.91 -28.88 -15.57
CA VAL A 7 -0.54 -28.31 -16.88
C VAL A 7 0.61 -29.11 -17.49
N PRO A 8 0.57 -29.46 -18.80
CA PRO A 8 1.61 -30.25 -19.45
C PRO A 8 2.86 -29.42 -19.83
N ARG A 9 4.05 -29.98 -19.60
CA ARG A 9 5.33 -29.48 -20.13
C ARG A 9 5.49 -29.88 -21.59
N LEU A 10 5.89 -28.92 -22.43
CA LEU A 10 6.42 -29.18 -23.77
C LEU A 10 7.95 -29.36 -23.70
N PRO A 11 8.55 -30.21 -24.57
CA PRO A 11 9.99 -30.42 -24.64
C PRO A 11 10.62 -29.45 -25.64
N GLU A 12 11.67 -28.73 -25.24
CA GLU A 12 12.53 -28.04 -26.19
C GLU A 12 13.76 -28.87 -26.52
N ALA A 13 14.02 -28.86 -27.83
CA ALA A 13 14.86 -29.78 -28.53
C ALA A 13 16.34 -29.40 -28.46
N VAL A 14 17.12 -30.48 -28.39
CA VAL A 14 18.52 -30.63 -28.75
C VAL A 14 18.86 -29.91 -30.06
N HIS A 15 19.88 -29.04 -30.05
CA HIS A 15 20.75 -28.89 -31.23
C HIS A 15 22.22 -28.65 -30.88
N ASN A 16 23.02 -29.47 -31.56
CA ASN A 16 24.46 -29.64 -31.46
C ASN A 16 25.22 -28.49 -32.13
N ALA A 17 26.40 -28.17 -31.60
CA ALA A 17 27.59 -27.88 -32.42
C ALA A 17 28.87 -27.98 -31.57
N ARG A 18 29.34 -29.22 -31.39
CA ARG A 18 30.65 -29.54 -30.83
C ARG A 18 31.66 -29.48 -31.99
N MET A 19 32.40 -28.39 -32.15
CA MET A 19 33.47 -28.31 -33.15
C MET A 19 34.85 -28.44 -32.48
N ARG A 20 35.60 -29.42 -32.99
CA ARG A 20 36.85 -29.98 -32.50
C ARG A 20 38.01 -29.01 -32.71
N SER A 21 38.76 -28.71 -31.65
CA SER A 21 40.09 -28.11 -31.73
C SER A 21 41.15 -29.23 -31.73
N MET A 22 41.58 -29.66 -32.92
CA MET A 22 42.79 -30.48 -33.09
C MET A 22 43.99 -29.54 -33.21
N ARG A 23 44.84 -29.50 -32.17
CA ARG A 23 46.18 -28.91 -32.23
C ARG A 23 47.13 -29.95 -32.79
N GLY A 24 47.47 -29.80 -34.07
CA GLY A 24 48.56 -30.50 -34.73
C GLY A 24 49.91 -29.93 -34.33
N ILE A 25 50.86 -30.83 -34.15
CA ILE A 25 52.20 -30.68 -33.59
C ILE A 25 53.24 -30.65 -34.74
N LEU A 26 54.36 -29.95 -34.52
CA LEU A 26 55.70 -30.08 -35.18
C LEU A 26 55.83 -29.86 -36.70
N THR A 27 56.60 -28.85 -37.11
CA THR A 27 58.01 -29.04 -37.59
C THR A 27 58.71 -27.69 -37.85
N PRO A 28 60.03 -27.59 -37.60
CA PRO A 28 60.85 -26.41 -37.87
C PRO A 28 61.74 -26.54 -39.13
N ALA A 29 62.32 -25.39 -39.51
CA ALA A 29 63.55 -25.19 -40.28
C ALA A 29 63.49 -25.09 -41.81
N ILE A 30 64.51 -24.36 -42.32
CA ILE A 30 64.94 -24.11 -43.71
C ILE A 30 64.34 -22.83 -44.32
N LEU A 31 65.09 -21.85 -44.84
CA LEU A 31 66.50 -21.47 -44.77
C LEU A 31 66.59 -20.06 -45.37
N ALA A 32 67.67 -19.37 -45.05
CA ALA A 32 68.06 -18.04 -45.48
C ALA A 32 67.97 -17.75 -47.00
N GLY A 33 67.69 -16.48 -47.34
CA GLY A 33 68.22 -15.89 -48.59
C GLY A 33 67.29 -14.92 -49.33
N ALA A 34 67.12 -13.69 -48.83
CA ALA A 34 66.84 -12.50 -49.67
C ALA A 34 66.88 -11.23 -48.80
N ALA A 35 68.10 -10.82 -48.43
CA ALA A 35 68.35 -9.42 -48.08
C ALA A 35 68.42 -8.61 -49.38
N LEU A 36 67.97 -7.34 -49.30
CA LEU A 36 68.10 -6.26 -50.29
C LEU A 36 66.95 -6.08 -51.28
N LEU A 37 65.80 -5.59 -50.79
CA LEU A 37 65.08 -4.48 -51.45
C LEU A 37 64.42 -3.62 -50.38
N GLY A 38 64.99 -2.45 -50.14
CA GLY A 38 64.36 -1.37 -49.38
C GLY A 38 63.24 -0.73 -50.19
N GLY A 39 62.12 -0.48 -49.53
CA GLY A 39 61.00 0.30 -50.04
C GLY A 39 60.05 0.61 -48.89
N CYS A 40 60.10 1.85 -48.42
CA CYS A 40 59.43 2.38 -47.23
C CYS A 40 57.91 2.11 -47.22
N SER A 41 57.43 1.41 -46.18
CA SER A 41 56.01 1.40 -45.81
C SER A 41 55.83 1.46 -44.28
N THR A 42 56.56 2.35 -43.62
CA THR A 42 56.22 2.83 -42.28
C THR A 42 55.16 3.92 -42.37
N PHE A 43 53.95 3.56 -42.83
CA PHE A 43 52.74 4.27 -42.43
C PHE A 43 52.17 3.57 -41.21
N GLY A 44 52.82 3.76 -40.06
CA GLY A 44 52.14 3.58 -38.78
C GLY A 44 50.98 4.58 -38.75
N ALA A 45 49.79 4.13 -38.39
CA ALA A 45 48.62 4.99 -38.32
C ALA A 45 48.93 6.20 -37.43
N VAL A 46 49.07 7.38 -38.02
CA VAL A 46 49.24 8.66 -37.31
C VAL A 46 47.88 9.05 -36.78
N TYR A 47 47.40 8.29 -35.81
CA TYR A 47 46.38 8.80 -34.91
C TYR A 47 47.12 9.59 -33.83
N PRO A 48 46.79 10.88 -33.62
CA PRO A 48 47.29 11.57 -32.45
C PRO A 48 46.92 10.76 -31.20
N PRO A 49 47.78 10.73 -30.17
CA PRO A 49 47.45 10.08 -28.91
C PRO A 49 46.09 10.58 -28.44
N ARG A 50 45.20 9.65 -28.06
CA ARG A 50 43.89 9.99 -27.52
C ARG A 50 44.11 11.04 -26.42
N PRO A 51 43.43 12.21 -26.48
CA PRO A 51 43.54 13.21 -25.43
C PRO A 51 43.32 12.53 -24.07
N PRO A 52 44.09 12.89 -23.03
CA PRO A 52 43.82 12.40 -21.69
C PRO A 52 42.35 12.70 -21.38
N ALA A 53 41.64 11.73 -20.79
CA ALA A 53 40.24 11.91 -20.43
C ALA A 53 40.16 13.09 -19.47
N THR A 54 39.80 14.26 -19.99
CA THR A 54 39.51 15.43 -19.17
C THR A 54 38.33 15.02 -18.29
N PRO A 55 38.44 15.10 -16.95
CA PRO A 55 37.28 14.93 -16.10
C PRO A 55 36.20 15.88 -16.60
N GLY A 56 35.08 15.33 -17.06
CA GLY A 56 33.94 16.15 -17.48
C GLY A 56 33.54 17.05 -16.33
N ALA A 57 32.98 18.23 -16.65
CA ALA A 57 32.33 19.03 -15.63
C ALA A 57 31.38 18.13 -14.82
N PRO A 58 31.30 18.27 -13.49
CA PRO A 58 30.41 17.45 -12.68
C PRO A 58 29.01 17.50 -13.30
N VAL A 59 28.52 16.32 -13.71
CA VAL A 59 27.16 16.19 -14.22
C VAL A 59 26.27 16.53 -13.02
N ALA A 60 25.49 17.61 -13.15
CA ALA A 60 24.55 17.99 -12.12
C ALA A 60 23.59 16.82 -11.89
N ASP A 61 23.42 16.41 -10.62
CA ASP A 61 22.40 15.44 -10.26
C ASP A 61 21.06 15.90 -10.85
N PRO A 62 20.29 15.00 -11.48
CA PRO A 62 18.99 15.37 -12.05
C PRO A 62 18.13 16.01 -10.97
N MET A 63 17.45 17.11 -11.30
CA MET A 63 16.54 17.76 -10.37
C MET A 63 15.51 16.74 -9.86
N PRO A 64 15.17 16.74 -8.55
CA PRO A 64 14.18 15.85 -7.99
C PRO A 64 12.88 15.92 -8.79
N SER A 65 12.40 14.76 -9.22
CA SER A 65 11.12 14.62 -9.91
C SER A 65 10.01 14.39 -8.88
N ARG A 66 8.81 14.90 -9.15
CA ARG A 66 7.63 14.62 -8.31
C ARG A 66 6.83 13.51 -8.95
N VAL A 67 6.67 12.40 -8.24
CA VAL A 67 5.73 11.34 -8.60
C VAL A 67 4.52 11.49 -7.69
N VAL A 68 3.36 11.81 -8.26
CA VAL A 68 2.12 11.88 -7.49
C VAL A 68 1.54 10.48 -7.37
N ALA A 69 1.43 9.98 -6.15
CA ALA A 69 0.73 8.76 -5.82
C ALA A 69 -0.67 9.12 -5.32
N HIS A 70 -1.70 8.61 -5.98
CA HIS A 70 -3.09 8.78 -5.55
C HIS A 70 -3.43 7.65 -4.57
N ILE A 71 -3.64 7.98 -3.31
CA ILE A 71 -4.11 7.02 -2.31
C ILE A 71 -5.62 7.17 -2.23
N ALA A 72 -6.34 6.18 -2.75
CA ALA A 72 -7.78 6.09 -2.62
C ALA A 72 -8.15 4.98 -1.64
N VAL A 73 -8.81 5.35 -0.54
CA VAL A 73 -9.54 4.41 0.30
C VAL A 73 -10.98 4.38 -0.22
N THR A 74 -11.33 3.33 -0.95
CA THR A 74 -12.68 3.19 -1.52
C THR A 74 -13.72 3.04 -0.41
N SER A 75 -14.95 3.46 -0.68
CA SER A 75 -16.09 3.25 0.22
C SER A 75 -16.26 1.79 0.65
N GLY A 76 -16.09 0.85 -0.28
CA GLY A 76 -16.14 -0.59 0.00
C GLY A 76 -15.01 -1.07 0.93
N GLY A 77 -13.78 -0.59 0.73
CA GLY A 77 -12.64 -0.92 1.59
C GLY A 77 -12.80 -0.36 3.00
N LEU A 78 -13.19 0.90 3.12
CA LEU A 78 -13.46 1.53 4.41
C LEU A 78 -14.59 0.82 5.15
N ARG A 79 -15.65 0.44 4.43
CA ARG A 79 -16.78 -0.32 4.97
C ARG A 79 -16.37 -1.66 5.55
N SER A 80 -15.56 -2.44 4.83
CA SER A 80 -15.07 -3.72 5.35
C SER A 80 -14.22 -3.51 6.60
N GLN A 81 -13.28 -2.57 6.57
CA GLN A 81 -12.37 -2.32 7.69
C GLN A 81 -13.10 -1.81 8.93
N MET A 82 -14.06 -0.89 8.77
CA MET A 82 -14.89 -0.41 9.87
C MET A 82 -15.82 -1.50 10.40
N ASP A 83 -16.43 -2.32 9.53
CA ASP A 83 -17.27 -3.44 9.96
C ASP A 83 -16.48 -4.51 10.72
N ASP A 84 -15.21 -4.73 10.37
CA ASP A 84 -14.33 -5.66 11.08
C ASP A 84 -13.77 -5.08 12.38
N ALA A 85 -13.50 -3.77 12.42
CA ALA A 85 -13.00 -3.09 13.61
C ALA A 85 -14.07 -2.92 14.71
N ILE A 86 -15.34 -2.76 14.33
CA ILE A 86 -16.44 -2.59 15.29
C ILE A 86 -16.96 -3.98 15.70
N PRO A 87 -16.99 -4.32 17.00
CA PRO A 87 -17.53 -5.60 17.46
C PRO A 87 -18.95 -5.84 16.94
N LYS A 88 -19.22 -7.05 16.43
CA LYS A 88 -20.54 -7.43 15.87
C LYS A 88 -21.55 -7.81 16.95
N LYS A 89 -21.05 -8.17 18.12
CA LYS A 89 -21.81 -8.55 19.30
C LYS A 89 -21.05 -8.14 20.56
N GLY A 90 -21.77 -8.00 21.65
CA GLY A 90 -21.18 -7.82 22.97
C GLY A 90 -22.16 -8.19 24.07
N ASP A 91 -21.67 -8.19 25.29
CA ASP A 91 -22.44 -8.47 26.48
C ASP A 91 -21.93 -7.62 27.64
N GLY A 92 -22.78 -7.49 28.65
CA GLY A 92 -22.45 -6.77 29.86
C GLY A 92 -23.46 -7.04 30.96
N ALA A 93 -23.29 -6.34 32.08
CA ALA A 93 -24.18 -6.47 33.22
C ALA A 93 -24.45 -5.13 33.89
N PHE A 94 -25.64 -4.99 34.45
CA PHE A 94 -26.06 -3.82 35.21
C PHE A 94 -26.82 -4.26 36.46
N THR A 95 -26.91 -3.39 37.47
CA THR A 95 -27.65 -3.70 38.69
C THR A 95 -29.06 -3.13 38.62
N LEU A 96 -30.06 -3.98 38.81
CA LEU A 96 -31.46 -3.60 38.92
C LEU A 96 -32.06 -4.24 40.18
N LEU A 97 -32.61 -3.41 41.08
CA LEU A 97 -33.26 -3.87 42.32
C LEU A 97 -32.36 -4.80 43.16
N ARG A 98 -31.09 -4.44 43.37
CA ARG A 98 -30.05 -5.23 44.07
C ARG A 98 -29.65 -6.55 43.42
N SER A 99 -30.19 -6.87 42.24
CA SER A 99 -29.80 -8.04 41.45
C SER A 99 -28.97 -7.63 40.25
N GLN A 100 -27.91 -8.38 39.93
CA GLN A 100 -27.14 -8.19 38.71
C GLN A 100 -27.92 -8.80 37.54
N ARG A 101 -28.13 -8.00 36.50
CA ARG A 101 -28.82 -8.37 35.27
C ARG A 101 -27.84 -8.32 34.13
N LYS A 102 -28.01 -9.20 33.15
CA LYS A 102 -27.18 -9.26 31.97
C LYS A 102 -27.89 -8.59 30.81
N TYR A 103 -27.10 -8.04 29.91
CA TYR A 103 -27.57 -7.68 28.60
C TYR A 103 -26.62 -8.26 27.57
N THR A 104 -27.15 -8.60 26.41
CA THR A 104 -26.39 -8.92 25.21
C THR A 104 -26.84 -7.98 24.12
N TRP A 105 -25.98 -7.75 23.15
CA TRP A 105 -26.36 -7.00 21.97
C TRP A 105 -25.67 -7.57 20.73
N GLU A 106 -26.33 -7.41 19.60
CA GLU A 106 -25.82 -7.73 18.28
C GLU A 106 -26.14 -6.58 17.34
N ARG A 107 -25.29 -6.35 16.34
CA ARG A 107 -25.53 -5.32 15.32
C ARG A 107 -25.60 -5.91 13.92
N THR A 108 -26.33 -5.25 13.05
CA THR A 108 -26.27 -5.52 11.61
C THR A 108 -24.96 -4.97 11.03
N PRO A 109 -24.53 -5.45 9.85
CA PRO A 109 -23.43 -4.84 9.12
C PRO A 109 -23.67 -3.33 8.98
N ALA A 110 -22.64 -2.53 9.26
CA ALA A 110 -22.75 -1.09 9.19
C ALA A 110 -22.91 -0.62 7.74
N GLU A 111 -23.86 0.26 7.49
CA GLU A 111 -24.02 0.99 6.25
C GLU A 111 -23.15 2.24 6.27
N ILE A 112 -22.22 2.34 5.32
CA ILE A 112 -21.32 3.48 5.20
C ILE A 112 -21.63 4.22 3.92
N SER A 113 -21.81 5.52 4.04
CA SER A 113 -21.96 6.45 2.92
C SER A 113 -21.13 7.71 3.16
N PHE A 114 -20.97 8.51 2.11
CA PHE A 114 -20.22 9.76 2.16
C PHE A 114 -21.14 10.89 1.75
N SER A 115 -21.21 11.94 2.57
CA SER A 115 -22.06 13.10 2.31
C SER A 115 -21.35 14.37 2.77
N GLN A 116 -21.17 15.32 1.84
CA GLN A 116 -20.63 16.65 2.12
C GLN A 116 -19.29 16.62 2.89
N GLY A 117 -18.34 15.79 2.47
CA GLY A 117 -17.04 15.70 3.15
C GLY A 117 -17.03 14.84 4.41
N ARG A 118 -18.17 14.26 4.81
CA ARG A 118 -18.31 13.46 6.03
C ARG A 118 -18.65 12.01 5.71
N VAL A 119 -18.16 11.12 6.57
CA VAL A 119 -18.56 9.72 6.61
C VAL A 119 -19.84 9.64 7.43
N VAL A 120 -20.84 8.97 6.88
CA VAL A 120 -22.10 8.65 7.54
C VAL A 120 -22.13 7.14 7.74
N LEU A 121 -22.32 6.71 8.98
CA LEU A 121 -22.43 5.31 9.36
C LEU A 121 -23.78 5.07 10.02
N ASP A 122 -24.53 4.13 9.45
CA ASP A 122 -25.83 3.68 9.93
C ASP A 122 -25.75 2.20 10.34
N THR A 123 -26.20 1.85 11.53
CA THR A 123 -26.28 0.45 11.95
C THR A 123 -27.46 0.21 12.87
N LYS A 124 -28.04 -0.99 12.78
CA LYS A 124 -29.13 -1.42 13.66
C LYS A 124 -28.55 -2.33 14.72
N VAL A 125 -28.82 -2.01 15.97
CA VAL A 125 -28.40 -2.79 17.13
C VAL A 125 -29.64 -3.41 17.76
N ARG A 126 -29.61 -4.71 18.02
CA ARG A 126 -30.61 -5.41 18.82
C ARG A 126 -29.99 -5.72 20.17
N ALA A 127 -30.51 -5.12 21.23
CA ALA A 127 -30.10 -5.39 22.59
C ALA A 127 -31.14 -6.29 23.28
N THR A 128 -30.69 -7.36 23.92
CA THR A 128 -31.51 -8.24 24.73
C THR A 128 -31.14 -8.06 26.19
N VAL A 129 -32.11 -7.74 27.03
CA VAL A 129 -31.92 -7.42 28.45
C VAL A 129 -32.67 -8.43 29.30
N ASP A 130 -31.97 -9.03 30.26
CA ASP A 130 -32.56 -9.93 31.25
C ASP A 130 -33.31 -9.12 32.30
N MET A 131 -34.63 -9.29 32.34
CA MET A 131 -35.53 -8.66 33.30
C MET A 131 -36.03 -9.66 34.35
N PRO A 132 -36.58 -9.20 35.49
CA PRO A 132 -37.08 -10.11 36.53
C PRO A 132 -38.17 -11.09 36.08
N ILE A 133 -38.91 -10.79 35.00
CA ILE A 133 -40.06 -11.59 34.51
C ILE A 133 -39.83 -12.07 33.06
N GLY A 134 -38.58 -12.13 32.58
CA GLY A 134 -38.24 -12.61 31.22
C GLY A 134 -37.15 -11.78 30.56
N SER A 135 -36.95 -11.95 29.26
CA SER A 135 -36.05 -11.13 28.45
C SER A 135 -36.84 -10.08 27.65
N LEU A 136 -36.26 -8.91 27.46
CA LEU A 136 -36.80 -7.86 26.59
C LEU A 136 -35.80 -7.59 25.46
N GLU A 137 -36.32 -7.51 24.24
CA GLU A 137 -35.55 -7.09 23.08
C GLU A 137 -35.82 -5.62 22.77
N PHE A 138 -34.76 -4.89 22.47
CA PHE A 138 -34.74 -3.47 22.25
C PHE A 138 -34.02 -3.15 20.93
N PRO A 139 -34.76 -2.76 19.88
CA PRO A 139 -34.14 -2.31 18.64
C PRO A 139 -33.64 -0.88 18.81
N LEU A 140 -32.38 -0.63 18.44
CA LEU A 140 -31.75 0.68 18.42
C LEU A 140 -31.23 0.94 17.00
N ASP A 141 -31.51 2.13 16.48
CA ASP A 141 -30.90 2.63 15.25
C ASP A 141 -29.81 3.63 15.65
N VAL A 142 -28.58 3.36 15.22
CA VAL A 142 -27.40 4.18 15.49
C VAL A 142 -26.99 4.86 14.20
N HIS A 143 -26.92 6.18 14.25
CA HIS A 143 -26.49 7.05 13.16
C HIS A 143 -25.27 7.85 13.61
N VAL A 144 -24.18 7.74 12.87
CA VAL A 144 -22.91 8.41 13.17
C VAL A 144 -22.52 9.25 11.97
N VAL A 145 -22.19 10.52 12.20
CA VAL A 145 -21.62 11.40 11.19
C VAL A 145 -20.27 11.88 11.68
N ALA A 146 -19.23 11.74 10.87
CA ALA A 146 -17.89 12.15 11.26
C ALA A 146 -17.08 12.65 10.06
N GLU A 147 -16.17 13.59 10.31
CA GLU A 147 -15.21 14.06 9.33
C GLU A 147 -13.92 13.23 9.42
N PRO A 148 -13.53 12.52 8.35
CA PRO A 148 -12.29 11.77 8.37
C PRO A 148 -11.11 12.72 8.12
N VAL A 149 -10.11 12.68 8.99
CA VAL A 149 -8.90 13.51 8.90
C VAL A 149 -7.68 12.62 8.92
N LEU A 150 -6.79 12.78 7.93
CA LEU A 150 -5.48 12.12 7.93
C LEU A 150 -4.45 13.01 8.62
N SER A 151 -3.95 12.58 9.78
CA SER A 151 -2.92 13.29 10.52
C SER A 151 -1.55 13.21 9.86
N THR A 152 -0.61 14.03 10.34
CA THR A 152 0.80 14.05 9.92
C THR A 152 1.53 12.74 10.20
N GLU A 153 1.05 11.95 11.15
CA GLU A 153 1.58 10.63 11.48
C GLU A 153 0.98 9.51 10.59
N TYR A 154 0.31 9.87 9.49
CA TYR A 154 -0.37 8.92 8.60
C TYR A 154 -1.43 8.09 9.32
N LYS A 155 -2.17 8.71 10.24
CA LYS A 155 -3.29 8.09 10.94
C LYS A 155 -4.58 8.73 10.50
N VAL A 156 -5.51 7.91 10.02
CA VAL A 156 -6.89 8.33 9.78
C VAL A 156 -7.60 8.37 11.13
N LYS A 157 -8.13 9.55 11.46
CA LYS A 157 -8.93 9.81 12.65
C LYS A 157 -10.29 10.36 12.26
N LEU A 158 -11.25 10.23 13.15
CA LEU A 158 -12.57 10.83 13.01
C LEU A 158 -12.64 12.09 13.86
N GLN A 159 -12.96 13.22 13.23
CA GLN A 159 -13.20 14.50 13.87
C GLN A 159 -14.68 14.88 13.72
N SER A 160 -15.13 15.85 14.52
CA SER A 160 -16.50 16.38 14.44
C SER A 160 -17.56 15.28 14.49
N THR A 161 -17.34 14.27 15.35
CA THR A 161 -18.20 13.09 15.48
C THR A 161 -19.52 13.47 16.13
N GLU A 162 -20.61 13.29 15.38
CA GLU A 162 -21.98 13.36 15.86
C GLU A 162 -22.55 11.95 15.93
N VAL A 163 -23.03 11.53 17.09
CA VAL A 163 -23.65 10.22 17.30
C VAL A 163 -25.09 10.43 17.73
N LYS A 164 -26.00 9.78 17.04
CA LYS A 164 -27.42 9.79 17.34
C LYS A 164 -27.92 8.37 17.48
N VAL A 165 -28.55 8.10 18.62
CA VAL A 165 -29.16 6.80 18.90
C VAL A 165 -30.66 7.02 19.03
N VAL A 166 -31.45 6.24 18.30
CA VAL A 166 -32.91 6.30 18.38
C VAL A 166 -33.48 4.89 18.45
N SER A 167 -34.75 4.78 18.83
CA SER A 167 -35.49 3.52 18.77
C SER A 167 -36.90 3.77 18.26
N ALA A 168 -37.45 2.81 17.53
CA ALA A 168 -38.87 2.77 17.21
C ALA A 168 -39.73 2.34 18.41
N ASP A 169 -39.16 1.70 19.43
CA ASP A 169 -39.90 1.14 20.57
C ASP A 169 -40.39 2.25 21.52
N ARG A 170 -41.70 2.28 21.78
CA ARG A 170 -42.34 3.25 22.68
C ARG A 170 -41.84 3.15 24.11
N ARG A 171 -41.52 1.95 24.60
CA ARG A 171 -41.03 1.70 25.96
C ARG A 171 -39.66 2.34 26.15
N LEU A 172 -38.78 2.20 25.15
CA LEU A 172 -37.47 2.84 25.17
C LEU A 172 -37.56 4.35 25.06
N LYS A 173 -38.47 4.89 24.24
CA LYS A 173 -38.69 6.36 24.18
C LYS A 173 -39.10 6.95 25.54
N VAL A 174 -39.94 6.25 26.29
CA VAL A 174 -40.33 6.67 27.65
C VAL A 174 -39.14 6.56 28.60
N ALA A 175 -38.40 5.45 28.56
CA ALA A 175 -37.21 5.27 29.40
C ALA A 175 -36.14 6.34 29.10
N ASP A 176 -35.93 6.67 27.84
CA ASP A 176 -35.01 7.72 27.40
C ASP A 176 -35.43 9.11 27.91
N HIS A 177 -36.71 9.47 27.77
CA HIS A 177 -37.21 10.76 28.28
C HIS A 177 -37.02 10.91 29.80
N VAL A 178 -36.96 9.80 30.55
CA VAL A 178 -36.78 9.82 32.01
C VAL A 178 -35.31 9.72 32.42
N ALA A 179 -34.50 8.96 31.69
CA ALA A 179 -33.16 8.57 32.13
C ALA A 179 -32.02 8.91 31.15
N GLY A 180 -32.30 9.51 29.99
CA GLY A 180 -31.30 9.92 28.99
C GLY A 180 -30.45 8.74 28.48
N VAL A 181 -31.10 7.61 28.22
CA VAL A 181 -30.41 6.37 27.85
C VAL A 181 -29.74 6.51 26.48
N PHE A 182 -30.41 7.14 25.51
CA PHE A 182 -29.85 7.33 24.18
C PHE A 182 -28.66 8.27 24.20
N ASP A 183 -28.73 9.35 24.99
CA ASP A 183 -27.62 10.29 25.15
C ASP A 183 -26.41 9.63 25.81
N SER A 184 -26.64 8.76 26.80
CA SER A 184 -25.57 8.01 27.46
C SER A 184 -24.86 7.06 26.49
N ILE A 185 -25.62 6.32 25.68
CA ILE A 185 -25.07 5.44 24.65
C ILE A 185 -24.32 6.26 23.58
N ALA A 186 -24.91 7.37 23.13
CA ALA A 186 -24.31 8.27 22.15
C ALA A 186 -22.98 8.86 22.67
N ALA A 187 -22.91 9.24 23.94
CA ALA A 187 -21.69 9.74 24.57
C ALA A 187 -20.59 8.68 24.65
N GLU A 188 -20.93 7.44 25.04
CA GLU A 188 -19.96 6.34 25.09
C GLU A 188 -19.44 5.98 23.69
N LEU A 189 -20.33 5.87 22.70
CA LEU A 189 -19.96 5.65 21.31
C LEU A 189 -19.10 6.80 20.77
N GLY A 190 -19.46 8.04 21.06
CA GLY A 190 -18.71 9.23 20.67
C GLY A 190 -17.29 9.23 21.24
N ALA A 191 -17.12 8.85 22.51
CA ALA A 191 -15.79 8.70 23.12
C ALA A 191 -14.95 7.63 22.39
N LYS A 192 -15.54 6.45 22.12
CA LYS A 192 -14.85 5.37 21.39
C LYS A 192 -14.47 5.76 19.96
N LEU A 193 -15.35 6.48 19.25
CA LEU A 193 -15.11 6.95 17.89
C LEU A 193 -14.05 8.06 17.84
N LYS A 194 -14.00 8.92 18.86
CA LYS A 194 -12.96 9.95 18.98
C LYS A 194 -11.56 9.35 19.17
N ASP A 195 -11.48 8.21 19.85
CA ASP A 195 -10.24 7.46 20.05
C ASP A 195 -9.86 6.56 18.87
N PHE A 196 -10.73 6.45 17.85
CA PHE A 196 -10.45 5.67 16.65
C PHE A 196 -9.23 6.21 15.90
N SER A 197 -8.34 5.30 15.52
CA SER A 197 -7.14 5.61 14.74
C SER A 197 -6.80 4.43 13.85
N TYR A 198 -6.73 4.66 12.54
CA TYR A 198 -6.27 3.67 11.57
C TYR A 198 -4.95 4.11 10.93
N ASP A 199 -3.95 3.22 10.96
CA ASP A 199 -2.60 3.50 10.44
C ASP A 199 -2.51 3.11 8.96
N VAL A 200 -2.28 4.10 8.08
CA VAL A 200 -2.15 3.85 6.64
C VAL A 200 -0.71 3.62 6.19
N ARG A 201 0.28 3.68 7.11
CA ARG A 201 1.70 3.45 6.77
C ARG A 201 1.95 2.10 6.10
N PRO A 202 1.37 0.97 6.55
CA PRO A 202 1.61 -0.31 5.89
C PRO A 202 1.22 -0.29 4.40
N SER A 203 0.08 0.34 4.07
CA SER A 203 -0.36 0.49 2.67
C SER A 203 0.53 1.44 1.88
N LEU A 204 1.06 2.48 2.52
CA LEU A 204 2.00 3.42 1.91
C LEU A 204 3.37 2.78 1.67
N GLU A 205 3.86 1.96 2.60
CA GLU A 205 5.11 1.21 2.49
C GLU A 205 5.03 0.18 1.36
N GLU A 206 3.89 -0.50 1.19
CA GLU A 206 3.67 -1.39 0.05
C GLU A 206 3.66 -0.62 -1.29
N ALA A 207 3.05 0.57 -1.33
CA ALA A 207 3.11 1.44 -2.50
C ALA A 207 4.54 1.91 -2.79
N TYR A 208 5.28 2.32 -1.77
CA TYR A 208 6.70 2.68 -1.84
C TYR A 208 7.53 1.54 -2.42
N ALA A 209 7.37 0.31 -1.89
CA ALA A 209 8.14 -0.85 -2.30
C ALA A 209 7.90 -1.23 -3.78
N ARG A 210 6.75 -0.84 -4.35
CA ARG A 210 6.47 -1.00 -5.78
C ARG A 210 7.16 0.08 -6.63
N VAL A 211 7.16 1.33 -6.17
CA VAL A 211 7.79 2.46 -6.88
C VAL A 211 9.32 2.33 -6.89
N SER A 212 9.90 1.80 -5.81
CA SER A 212 11.35 1.63 -5.69
C SER A 212 11.92 0.42 -6.44
N LYS A 213 11.09 -0.36 -7.15
CA LYS A 213 11.58 -1.51 -7.92
C LYS A 213 12.46 -1.04 -9.07
N PRO A 214 13.69 -1.57 -9.22
CA PRO A 214 14.54 -1.25 -10.36
C PRO A 214 13.83 -1.56 -11.68
N ILE A 215 13.89 -0.61 -12.60
CA ILE A 215 13.41 -0.74 -13.97
C ILE A 215 14.63 -1.13 -14.81
N ASP A 216 14.56 -2.29 -15.46
CA ASP A 216 15.60 -2.73 -16.38
C ASP A 216 15.59 -1.84 -17.64
N LEU A 217 16.74 -1.26 -17.93
CA LEU A 217 16.97 -0.38 -19.07
C LEU A 217 17.97 -1.06 -20.02
N PRO A 218 17.52 -1.58 -21.17
CA PRO A 218 18.43 -2.09 -22.18
C PRO A 218 19.18 -0.92 -22.83
N ILE A 219 20.52 -0.89 -22.68
CA ILE A 219 21.38 0.15 -23.28
C ILE A 219 22.40 -0.54 -24.19
N GLY A 220 22.03 -0.74 -25.44
CA GLY A 220 22.84 -1.50 -26.40
C GLY A 220 23.01 -2.95 -25.94
N ASP A 221 24.26 -3.37 -25.74
CA ASP A 221 24.61 -4.71 -25.24
C ASP A 221 24.74 -4.80 -23.69
N ALA A 222 24.48 -3.70 -22.98
CA ALA A 222 24.59 -3.62 -21.52
C ALA A 222 23.23 -3.48 -20.83
N HIS A 223 23.10 -4.06 -19.63
CA HIS A 223 21.94 -3.93 -18.75
C HIS A 223 22.17 -2.83 -17.71
N GLY A 224 21.41 -1.74 -17.81
CA GLY A 224 21.37 -0.69 -16.82
C GLY A 224 20.10 -0.79 -15.97
N CYS A 225 20.14 -0.30 -14.74
CA CYS A 225 18.97 -0.24 -13.87
C CYS A 225 18.66 1.21 -13.54
N ALA A 226 17.41 1.62 -13.78
CA ALA A 226 16.89 2.86 -13.22
C ALA A 226 16.14 2.58 -11.92
N THR A 227 16.49 3.29 -10.87
CA THR A 227 15.78 3.27 -9.60
C THR A 227 15.20 4.65 -9.31
N LEU A 228 14.04 4.69 -8.66
CA LEU A 228 13.46 5.91 -8.14
C LEU A 228 13.63 5.90 -6.63
N LYS A 229 14.60 6.67 -6.13
CA LYS A 229 14.82 6.84 -4.70
C LYS A 229 13.83 7.87 -4.17
N VAL A 230 12.91 7.46 -3.31
CA VAL A 230 12.01 8.42 -2.67
C VAL A 230 12.79 9.20 -1.61
N LEU A 231 12.81 10.52 -1.77
CA LEU A 231 13.47 11.49 -0.90
C LEU A 231 12.52 12.04 0.18
N GLY A 232 11.22 12.05 -0.10
CA GLY A 232 10.23 12.63 0.80
C GLY A 232 8.80 12.36 0.34
N ILE A 233 7.86 12.62 1.24
CA ILE A 233 6.43 12.42 1.04
C ILE A 233 5.72 13.72 1.40
N GLU A 234 5.00 14.30 0.45
CA GLU A 234 4.21 15.52 0.62
C GLU A 234 2.73 15.17 0.52
N ALA A 235 1.95 15.55 1.54
CA ALA A 235 0.51 15.32 1.58
C ALA A 235 -0.24 16.41 0.82
N GLY A 236 -0.92 16.03 -0.26
CA GLY A 236 -1.86 16.87 -0.99
C GLY A 236 -3.25 16.97 -0.30
N PRO A 237 -4.17 17.76 -0.89
CA PRO A 237 -5.51 17.93 -0.36
C PRO A 237 -6.27 16.59 -0.32
N THR A 238 -7.09 16.42 0.71
CA THR A 238 -7.96 15.24 0.86
C THR A 238 -9.31 15.53 0.22
N VAL A 239 -9.73 14.69 -0.71
CA VAL A 239 -11.04 14.72 -1.37
C VAL A 239 -11.89 13.60 -0.81
N VAL A 240 -13.15 13.91 -0.50
CA VAL A 240 -14.10 12.92 0.02
C VAL A 240 -15.25 12.81 -0.97
N ALA A 241 -15.13 11.85 -1.88
CA ALA A 241 -16.10 11.58 -2.95
C ALA A 241 -16.21 10.06 -3.17
N ASP A 242 -17.17 9.42 -2.49
CA ASP A 242 -17.33 7.94 -2.50
C ASP A 242 -16.13 7.15 -1.90
N GLY A 243 -15.44 7.79 -0.97
CA GLY A 243 -14.22 7.28 -0.35
C GLY A 243 -13.43 8.41 0.32
N LEU A 244 -12.27 8.05 0.87
CA LEU A 244 -11.24 9.02 1.25
C LEU A 244 -10.14 8.98 0.20
N GLU A 245 -10.06 10.01 -0.62
CA GLU A 245 -8.97 10.18 -1.58
C GLU A 245 -7.98 11.19 -1.01
N LYS A 246 -6.70 10.84 -1.02
CA LYS A 246 -5.64 11.76 -0.68
C LYS A 246 -4.52 11.63 -1.70
N ASP A 247 -4.21 12.75 -2.32
CA ASP A 247 -3.04 12.85 -3.16
C ASP A 247 -1.81 12.89 -2.25
N VAL A 248 -0.83 12.05 -2.53
CA VAL A 248 0.44 12.03 -1.82
C VAL A 248 1.54 12.12 -2.85
N ALA A 249 2.27 13.23 -2.87
CA ALA A 249 3.41 13.39 -3.75
C ALA A 249 4.65 12.73 -3.13
N LEU A 250 5.17 11.72 -3.81
CA LEU A 250 6.48 11.15 -3.55
C LEU A 250 7.51 12.01 -4.29
N VAL A 251 8.36 12.70 -3.53
CA VAL A 251 9.52 13.40 -4.08
C VAL A 251 10.57 12.34 -4.36
N VAL A 252 10.95 12.14 -5.62
CA VAL A 252 11.88 11.07 -6.03
C VAL A 252 13.12 11.64 -6.72
N ALA A 253 14.27 11.04 -6.47
CA ALA A 253 15.47 11.21 -7.28
C ALA A 253 15.63 10.00 -8.20
N PRO A 254 15.70 10.20 -9.52
CA PRO A 254 16.07 9.14 -10.43
C PRO A 254 17.57 8.84 -10.30
N GLU A 255 17.91 7.57 -10.22
CA GLU A 255 19.29 7.08 -10.21
C GLU A 255 19.43 6.00 -11.28
N VAL A 256 20.49 6.07 -12.09
CA VAL A 256 20.79 5.06 -13.12
C VAL A 256 22.12 4.42 -12.79
N THR A 257 22.14 3.10 -12.68
CA THR A 257 23.33 2.31 -12.38
C THR A 257 23.67 1.39 -13.54
N LEU A 258 24.96 1.32 -13.89
CA LEU A 258 25.53 0.50 -14.95
C LEU A 258 26.83 -0.13 -14.43
N PRO A 259 26.92 -1.47 -14.28
CA PRO A 259 25.85 -2.46 -14.47
C PRO A 259 24.81 -2.42 -13.35
N CYS A 260 23.63 -3.03 -13.56
CA CYS A 260 22.68 -3.30 -12.49
C CYS A 260 23.37 -4.01 -11.31
N ALA A 261 23.34 -3.41 -10.12
CA ALA A 261 23.64 -4.18 -8.91
C ALA A 261 22.55 -5.24 -8.76
N SER A 262 22.94 -6.51 -8.63
CA SER A 262 22.00 -7.62 -8.40
C SER A 262 21.09 -7.28 -7.22
N SER A 263 19.79 -7.54 -7.40
CA SER A 263 18.75 -7.31 -6.41
C SER A 263 18.86 -8.30 -5.25
N ASP A 264 19.90 -8.22 -4.43
CA ASP A 264 19.93 -8.87 -3.13
C ASP A 264 19.55 -7.83 -2.06
N PRO A 265 18.48 -8.07 -1.28
CA PRO A 265 18.19 -7.25 -0.11
C PRO A 265 19.21 -7.54 1.00
N PRO A 266 19.47 -6.59 1.92
CA PRO A 266 20.07 -6.92 3.21
C PRO A 266 19.17 -7.84 4.05
#